data_AF-A0A529LDM7-F1
#
_entry.id   AF-A0A529LDM7-F1
#
_cell.length_a   1.000
_cell.length_b   1.000
_cell.length_c   1.000
_cell.angle_alpha   90.00
_cell.angle_beta   90.00
_cell.angle_gamma   90.00
#
_symmetry.space_group_name_H-M   'P 1'
#
loop_
_entity.id
_entity.type
_entity.pdbx_description
1 polymer ?
#
loop_
_entity_poly.entity_id
_entity_poly.type
_entity_poly.pdbx_seq_one_letter_code
_entity_poly.pdbx_strand_id
1 'polypeptide(L)'
;AWDRALGDAKKVFATLAEEGIVLKMVNMGGGFPTRYLKDVPVAQAYGQAIFSALRKHFGNALPETIIEPGRGMVGNAGVIKSEVVLISKKADND
;
A
#
# COMPACT_ATOMS: atom_id res chain seq x y z
N ALA A 1 7.26 0.36 -7.49
CA ALA A 1 6.94 -0.84 -6.70
C ALA A 1 5.89 -1.70 -7.40
N TRP A 2 4.69 -1.17 -7.68
CA TRP A 2 3.57 -1.94 -8.24
C TRP A 2 3.77 -2.48 -9.66
N ASP A 3 4.58 -1.83 -10.51
CA ASP A 3 4.84 -2.29 -11.89
C ASP A 3 5.43 -3.71 -11.93
N ARG A 4 6.46 -3.99 -11.13
CA ARG A 4 7.08 -5.32 -11.09
C ARG A 4 6.11 -6.37 -10.56
N ALA A 5 5.42 -6.07 -9.46
CA ALA A 5 4.46 -6.98 -8.85
C ALA A 5 3.29 -7.33 -9.80
N LEU A 6 2.78 -6.36 -10.53
CA LEU A 6 1.73 -6.58 -11.53
C LEU A 6 2.23 -7.36 -12.75
N GLY A 7 3.49 -7.18 -13.15
CA GLY A 7 4.12 -8.00 -14.18
C GLY A 7 4.23 -9.47 -13.75
N ASP A 8 4.60 -9.74 -12.50
CA ASP A 8 4.66 -11.10 -11.98
C ASP A 8 3.26 -11.72 -11.81
N ALA A 9 2.27 -10.93 -11.34
CA ALA A 9 0.88 -11.37 -11.30
C ALA A 9 0.35 -11.72 -12.70
N LYS A 10 0.68 -10.93 -13.73
CA LYS A 10 0.27 -11.22 -15.11
C LYS A 10 0.81 -12.56 -15.63
N LYS A 11 2.03 -12.95 -15.23
CA LYS A 11 2.58 -14.27 -15.57
C LYS A 11 1.73 -15.39 -14.96
N VAL A 12 1.36 -15.27 -13.69
CA VAL A 12 0.48 -16.24 -13.01
C VAL A 12 -0.88 -16.34 -13.72
N PHE A 13 -1.46 -15.21 -14.11
CA PHE A 13 -2.70 -15.18 -14.90
C PHE A 13 -2.56 -15.93 -16.24
N ALA A 14 -1.45 -15.72 -16.95
CA ALA A 14 -1.22 -16.39 -18.23
C ALA A 14 -1.05 -17.91 -18.07
N THR A 15 -0.21 -18.34 -17.12
CA THR A 15 0.02 -19.76 -16.84
C THR A 15 -1.25 -20.49 -16.43
N LEU A 16 -2.07 -19.89 -15.56
CA LEU A 16 -3.32 -20.53 -15.15
C LEU A 16 -4.37 -20.54 -16.27
N ALA A 17 -4.37 -19.55 -17.15
CA ALA A 17 -5.27 -19.54 -18.30
C ALA A 17 -4.94 -20.66 -19.30
N GLU A 18 -3.65 -21.00 -19.48
CA GLU A 18 -3.21 -22.16 -20.29
C GLU A 18 -3.75 -23.48 -19.73
N GLU A 19 -3.92 -23.58 -18.40
CA GLU A 19 -4.53 -24.70 -17.69
C GLU A 19 -6.07 -24.63 -17.63
N GLY A 20 -6.69 -23.67 -18.34
CA GLY A 20 -8.15 -23.48 -18.35
C GLY A 20 -8.72 -22.78 -17.11
N ILE A 21 -7.87 -22.24 -16.23
CA ILE A 21 -8.27 -21.52 -15.02
C ILE A 21 -8.20 -20.01 -15.28
N VAL A 22 -9.37 -19.39 -15.49
CA VAL A 22 -9.46 -17.94 -15.77
C VAL A 22 -9.58 -17.15 -14.47
N LEU A 23 -8.48 -16.54 -14.05
CA LEU A 23 -8.47 -15.58 -12.94
C LEU A 23 -9.16 -14.27 -13.32
N LYS A 24 -9.89 -13.68 -12.37
CA LYS A 24 -10.70 -12.46 -12.59
C LYS A 24 -10.21 -11.24 -11.82
N MET A 25 -9.46 -11.44 -10.74
CA MET A 25 -9.16 -10.38 -9.77
C MET A 25 -7.69 -10.38 -9.34
N VAL A 26 -7.14 -9.20 -9.12
CA VAL A 26 -5.86 -8.98 -8.43
C VAL A 26 -6.12 -8.24 -7.12
N ASN A 27 -5.67 -8.82 -6.01
CA ASN A 27 -5.55 -8.12 -4.74
C ASN A 27 -4.15 -7.53 -4.61
N MET A 28 -4.06 -6.20 -4.51
CA MET A 28 -2.81 -5.46 -4.41
C MET A 28 -2.28 -5.39 -2.97
N GLY A 29 -3.06 -5.84 -2.00
CA GLY A 29 -2.76 -5.76 -0.57
C GLY A 29 -2.58 -4.32 -0.09
N GLY A 30 -1.77 -4.16 0.96
CA GLY A 30 -1.43 -2.87 1.55
C GLY A 30 -0.23 -2.17 0.90
N GLY A 31 0.61 -1.53 1.72
CA GLY A 31 1.80 -0.79 1.24
C GLY A 31 1.54 0.68 0.89
N PHE A 32 0.34 1.17 1.16
CA PHE A 32 0.00 2.58 1.01
C PHE A 32 0.58 3.39 2.19
N PRO A 33 1.46 4.38 1.92
CA PRO A 33 2.09 5.16 2.97
C PRO A 33 1.07 6.05 3.67
N THR A 34 1.33 6.36 4.93
CA THR A 34 0.55 7.33 5.71
C THR A 34 1.43 8.53 6.08
N ARG A 35 0.80 9.69 6.23
CA ARG A 35 1.48 10.99 6.34
C ARG A 35 1.96 11.19 7.77
N TYR A 36 3.17 10.71 8.08
CA TYR A 36 3.75 10.85 9.42
C TYR A 36 4.56 12.15 9.61
N LEU A 37 5.50 12.45 8.70
CA LEU A 37 6.45 13.58 8.87
C LEU A 37 6.76 14.37 7.59
N LYS A 38 6.41 13.84 6.40
CA LYS A 38 6.65 14.46 5.09
C LYS A 38 5.36 14.48 4.28
N ASP A 39 5.28 15.39 3.32
CA ASP A 39 4.21 15.38 2.33
C ASP A 39 4.26 14.10 1.51
N VAL A 40 3.26 13.27 1.73
CA VAL A 40 3.07 12.02 1.00
C VAL A 40 2.23 12.35 -0.23
N PRO A 41 2.57 11.82 -1.41
CA PRO A 41 1.72 11.96 -2.59
C PRO A 41 0.25 11.66 -2.26
N VAL A 42 -0.64 12.49 -2.77
CA VAL A 42 -2.09 12.31 -2.59
C VAL A 42 -2.54 10.94 -3.14
N ALA A 43 -3.62 10.39 -2.58
CA ALA A 43 -4.20 9.10 -2.99
C ALA A 43 -4.32 8.93 -4.53
N GLN A 44 -4.61 10.03 -5.22
CA GLN A 44 -4.71 10.11 -6.67
C GLN A 44 -3.41 9.71 -7.39
N ALA A 45 -2.24 10.09 -6.89
CA ALA A 45 -0.95 9.75 -7.51
C ALA A 45 -0.69 8.23 -7.47
N TYR A 46 -1.09 7.57 -6.38
CA TYR A 46 -1.03 6.11 -6.28
C TYR A 46 -2.01 5.44 -7.24
N GLY A 47 -3.25 5.93 -7.29
CA GLY A 47 -4.26 5.44 -8.22
C GLY A 47 -3.77 5.50 -9.67
N GLN A 48 -3.17 6.62 -10.08
CA GLN A 48 -2.59 6.78 -11.42
C GLN A 48 -1.45 5.80 -11.69
N ALA A 49 -0.52 5.64 -10.74
CA ALA A 49 0.61 4.71 -10.90
C ALA A 49 0.15 3.24 -11.01
N ILE A 50 -0.81 2.83 -10.17
CA ILE A 50 -1.40 1.49 -10.20
C ILE A 50 -2.14 1.27 -11.53
N PHE A 51 -2.97 2.23 -11.95
CA PHE A 51 -3.75 2.10 -13.17
C PHE A 51 -2.86 2.09 -14.43
N SER A 52 -1.78 2.87 -14.44
CA SER A 52 -0.79 2.83 -15.51
C SER A 52 -0.10 1.46 -15.60
N ALA A 53 0.26 0.87 -14.46
CA ALA A 53 0.87 -0.45 -14.41
C ALA A 53 -0.12 -1.55 -14.83
N LEU A 54 -1.38 -1.47 -14.38
CA LEU A 54 -2.44 -2.40 -14.80
C LEU A 54 -2.63 -2.37 -16.32
N ARG A 55 -2.77 -1.18 -16.92
CA ARG A 55 -2.90 -1.04 -18.38
C ARG A 55 -1.67 -1.57 -19.11
N LYS A 56 -0.47 -1.35 -18.58
CA LYS A 56 0.78 -1.83 -19.19
C LYS A 56 0.85 -3.36 -19.26
N HIS A 57 0.43 -4.07 -18.21
CA HIS A 57 0.56 -5.54 -18.15
C HIS A 57 -0.69 -6.30 -18.62
N PHE A 58 -1.88 -5.73 -18.41
CA PHE A 58 -3.16 -6.38 -18.72
C PHE A 58 -3.87 -5.80 -19.95
N GLY A 59 -3.39 -4.68 -20.50
CA GLY A 59 -4.00 -4.04 -21.65
C GLY A 59 -5.47 -3.67 -21.39
N ASN A 60 -6.36 -4.10 -22.28
CA ASN A 60 -7.81 -3.90 -22.15
C ASN A 60 -8.49 -4.98 -21.29
N ALA A 61 -7.81 -6.10 -20.99
CA ALA A 61 -8.33 -7.18 -20.16
C ALA A 61 -8.02 -6.91 -18.68
N LEU A 62 -8.48 -5.75 -18.19
CA LEU A 62 -8.22 -5.32 -16.82
C LEU A 62 -8.92 -6.25 -15.83
N PRO A 63 -8.20 -6.88 -14.89
CA PRO A 63 -8.83 -7.66 -13.85
C PRO A 63 -9.55 -6.73 -12.86
N GLU A 64 -10.55 -7.27 -12.17
CA GLU A 64 -11.07 -6.62 -10.97
C GLU A 64 -9.90 -6.36 -10.01
N THR A 65 -9.84 -5.17 -9.44
CA THR A 65 -8.69 -4.76 -8.62
C THR A 65 -9.16 -4.27 -7.27
N ILE A 66 -8.60 -4.84 -6.21
CA ILE A 66 -8.82 -4.38 -4.83
C ILE A 66 -7.51 -3.94 -4.18
N ILE A 67 -7.62 -3.03 -3.21
CA ILE A 67 -6.53 -2.49 -2.42
C ILE A 67 -6.90 -2.57 -0.93
N GLU A 68 -5.90 -2.75 -0.06
CA GLU A 68 -6.10 -2.88 1.39
C GLU A 68 -5.28 -1.82 2.15
N PRO A 69 -5.59 -0.51 2.01
CA PRO A 69 -4.76 0.58 2.54
C PRO A 69 -4.97 0.82 4.05
N GLY A 70 -4.90 -0.22 4.88
CA GLY A 70 -5.23 -0.13 6.31
C GLY A 70 -4.48 1.00 7.04
N ARG A 71 -3.14 1.01 6.97
CA ARG A 71 -2.33 2.08 7.58
C ARG A 71 -2.57 3.45 6.94
N GLY A 72 -2.78 3.49 5.62
CA GLY A 72 -3.09 4.72 4.88
C GLY A 72 -4.42 5.34 5.32
N MET A 73 -5.41 4.53 5.70
CA MET A 73 -6.74 4.97 6.13
C MET A 73 -6.77 5.43 7.58
N VAL A 74 -6.19 4.66 8.50
CA VAL A 74 -6.37 4.89 9.96
C VAL A 74 -5.11 5.31 10.69
N GLY A 75 -3.96 5.41 10.02
CA GLY A 75 -2.66 5.62 10.66
C GLY A 75 -2.53 6.89 11.49
N ASN A 76 -3.31 7.92 11.19
CA ASN A 76 -3.33 9.20 11.91
C ASN A 76 -4.67 9.47 12.64
N ALA A 77 -5.54 8.46 12.77
CA ALA A 77 -6.85 8.64 13.40
C ALA A 77 -6.76 8.68 14.94
N GLY A 78 -5.69 8.13 15.53
CA GLY A 78 -5.48 8.10 16.98
C GLY A 78 -4.40 9.08 17.43
N VAL A 79 -4.66 9.78 18.53
CA VAL A 79 -3.69 10.64 19.20
C VAL A 79 -3.55 10.19 20.65
N ILE A 80 -2.31 9.99 21.11
CA ILE A 80 -2.03 9.73 22.52
C ILE A 80 -1.81 11.09 23.21
N LYS A 81 -2.60 11.37 24.25
CA LYS A 81 -2.44 12.52 25.12
C LYS A 81 -1.99 12.02 26.49
N SER A 82 -0.89 12.56 26.98
CA SER A 82 -0.35 12.25 28.30
C SER A 82 0.26 13.50 28.92
N GLU A 83 0.51 13.48 30.22
CA GLU A 83 1.18 14.54 30.97
C GLU A 83 2.38 13.99 31.73
N VAL A 84 3.36 14.86 31.99
CA VAL A 84 4.54 14.49 32.80
C VAL A 84 4.21 14.73 34.26
N VAL A 85 4.06 13.65 35.03
CA VAL A 85 3.70 13.71 36.46
C VAL A 85 4.90 13.89 37.39
N LEU A 86 6.10 13.46 36.97
CA LEU A 86 7.32 13.54 37.76
C LEU A 86 8.55 13.57 36.84
N ILE A 87 9.53 14.40 37.21
CA ILE A 87 10.85 14.42 36.57
C ILE A 87 11.89 14.21 37.68
N SER A 88 12.62 13.09 37.61
CA SER A 88 13.77 12.84 38.49
C SER A 88 15.04 13.41 37.87
N LYS A 89 15.83 14.14 38.66
CA LYS A 89 17.16 14.65 38.26
C LYS A 89 18.21 13.91 39.07
N LYS A 90 19.19 13.29 38.39
CA LYS A 90 20.40 12.82 39.07
C LYS A 90 21.24 14.04 39.47
N ALA A 91 21.89 13.97 40.64
CA ALA A 91 22.88 14.94 41.06
C ALA A 91 24.21 14.65 40.33
N ASP A 92 24.96 15.71 39.98
CA ASP A 92 26.22 15.63 39.21
C ASP A 92 27.40 15.00 39.98
N ASN A 93 27.19 14.45 41.18
CA ASN A 93 28.24 14.00 42.11
C ASN A 93 28.20 12.48 42.40
N ASP A 94 28.00 11.64 41.39
CA ASP A 94 28.34 10.20 41.43
C ASP A 94 29.04 9.76 40.13
#